data_AF-A0A0M3JN99-F1
#
_entry.id   AF-A0A0M3JN99-F1
#
_cell.length_a   1.000
_cell.length_b   1.000
_cell.length_c   1.000
_cell.angle_alpha   90.00
_cell.angle_beta   90.00
_cell.angle_gamma   90.00
#
_symmetry.space_group_name_H-M   'P 1'
#
loop_
_entity.id
_entity.type
_entity.pdbx_description
1 polymer ?
#
loop_
_entity_poly.entity_id
_entity_poly.type
_entity_poly.pdbx_seq_one_letter_code
_entity_poly.pdbx_strand_id
1 'polypeptide(L)'
;MNSLFYTFGILIFGIHCCDGSKCGLKKDVNPFMRIIGGDVPGQNSWPWQALFITLNDDGIGLMCGATLITNQWLLTAAHCAQSV
;
A
#
# COMPACT_ATOMS: atom_id res chain seq x y z
N MET A 1 3.38 -28.77 13.32
CA MET A 1 4.00 -29.09 14.63
C MET A 1 4.25 -27.87 15.52
N ASN A 2 3.70 -26.67 15.23
CA ASN A 2 3.95 -25.46 16.05
C ASN A 2 2.70 -24.89 16.74
N SER A 3 1.52 -25.49 16.55
CA SER A 3 0.26 -24.98 17.11
C SER A 3 0.04 -25.32 18.59
N LEU A 4 0.76 -26.30 19.14
CA LEU A 4 0.61 -26.72 20.55
C LEU A 4 1.54 -25.95 21.50
N PHE A 5 2.62 -25.35 20.99
CA PHE A 5 3.52 -24.50 21.80
C PHE A 5 2.97 -23.08 21.99
N TYR A 6 2.17 -22.59 21.03
CA TYR A 6 1.60 -21.24 21.10
C TYR A 6 0.46 -21.13 22.11
N THR A 7 -0.39 -22.15 22.26
CA THR A 7 -1.52 -22.12 23.22
C THR A 7 -1.08 -22.17 24.68
N PHE A 8 0.04 -22.82 25.00
CA PHE A 8 0.61 -22.80 26.36
C PHE A 8 1.23 -21.45 26.75
N GLY A 9 1.63 -20.62 25.77
CA GLY A 9 2.19 -19.27 26.02
C GLY A 9 1.15 -18.17 26.28
N ILE A 10 -0.12 -18.40 25.92
CA ILE A 10 -1.20 -17.40 25.92
C ILE A 10 -1.64 -16.98 27.33
N LEU A 11 -1.36 -17.78 28.36
CA LEU A 11 -1.74 -17.45 29.75
C LEU A 11 -0.68 -16.63 30.52
N ILE A 12 0.57 -16.52 30.02
CA ILE A 12 1.66 -15.84 30.75
C ILE A 12 2.24 -14.65 29.98
N PHE A 13 2.16 -14.62 28.66
CA PHE A 13 2.52 -13.46 27.85
C PHE A 13 1.32 -13.07 26.98
N GLY A 14 0.68 -11.96 27.36
CA GLY A 14 -0.54 -11.47 26.71
C GLY A 14 -0.44 -11.46 25.18
N ILE A 15 -1.40 -12.14 24.56
CA ILE A 15 -1.95 -11.88 23.22
C ILE A 15 -0.91 -11.39 22.19
N HIS A 16 -0.05 -12.27 21.71
CA HIS A 16 0.67 -12.03 20.45
C HIS A 16 -0.23 -12.44 19.27
N CYS A 17 -1.32 -11.71 19.04
CA CYS A 17 -2.34 -12.11 18.06
C CYS A 17 -2.06 -11.61 16.64
N CYS A 18 -1.31 -10.51 16.42
CA CYS A 18 -1.29 -9.91 15.08
C CYS A 18 0.08 -9.34 14.71
N ASP A 19 0.93 -10.16 14.08
CA ASP A 19 2.01 -9.67 13.22
C ASP A 19 1.62 -9.81 11.73
N GLY A 20 0.42 -9.31 11.42
CA GLY A 20 -0.06 -9.18 10.04
C GLY A 20 0.24 -7.79 9.51
N SER A 21 0.77 -7.69 8.29
CA SER A 21 0.99 -6.40 7.62
C SER A 21 -0.34 -5.65 7.50
N LYS A 22 -0.49 -4.54 8.24
CA LYS A 22 -1.69 -3.69 8.17
C LYS A 22 -1.71 -2.93 6.83
N CYS A 23 -2.85 -2.89 6.15
CA CYS A 23 -3.02 -2.21 4.87
C CYS A 23 -4.13 -1.14 4.95
N GLY A 24 -4.15 -0.21 3.97
CA GLY A 24 -5.23 0.79 3.82
C GLY A 24 -5.31 1.88 4.91
N LEU A 25 -4.31 1.98 5.78
CA LEU A 25 -4.26 2.99 6.84
C LEU A 25 -3.50 4.23 6.39
N LYS A 26 -4.19 5.37 6.33
CA LYS A 26 -3.55 6.68 6.18
C LYS A 26 -3.58 7.44 7.50
N LYS A 27 -2.65 8.38 7.66
CA LYS A 27 -2.70 9.36 8.75
C LYS A 27 -3.87 10.32 8.49
N ASP A 28 -4.65 10.62 9.53
CA ASP A 28 -5.76 11.59 9.52
C ASP A 28 -6.90 11.27 8.52
N VAL A 29 -7.77 10.32 8.90
CA VAL A 29 -8.99 10.01 8.16
C VAL A 29 -10.14 10.86 8.69
N ASN A 30 -10.52 11.92 7.96
CA ASN A 30 -11.83 12.53 8.14
C ASN A 30 -12.82 11.88 7.16
N PRO A 31 -13.78 11.07 7.64
CA PRO A 31 -14.72 10.35 6.77
C PRO A 31 -15.71 11.28 6.04
N PHE A 32 -15.81 12.55 6.45
CA PHE A 32 -16.67 13.55 5.82
C PHE A 32 -15.91 14.46 4.83
N MET A 33 -14.59 14.31 4.72
CA MET A 33 -13.78 15.07 3.77
C MET A 33 -13.89 14.49 2.35
N ARG A 34 -14.18 15.38 1.39
CA ARG A 34 -14.18 15.08 -0.05
C ARG A 34 -13.08 15.89 -0.73
N ILE A 35 -12.45 15.30 -1.74
CA ILE A 35 -11.50 16.03 -2.59
C ILE A 35 -12.30 16.94 -3.54
N ILE A 36 -12.15 18.26 -3.39
CA ILE A 36 -12.70 19.29 -4.29
C ILE A 36 -11.57 20.27 -4.58
N GLY A 37 -11.17 20.44 -5.85
CA GLY A 37 -10.07 21.34 -6.21
C GLY A 37 -8.76 20.99 -5.51
N GLY A 38 -8.36 19.71 -5.58
CA GLY A 38 -7.33 19.11 -4.72
C GLY A 38 -6.01 19.89 -4.62
N ASP A 39 -5.27 19.58 -3.56
CA ASP A 39 -3.97 20.19 -3.23
C ASP A 39 -2.89 19.10 -3.19
N VAL A 40 -1.62 19.53 -3.22
CA VAL A 40 -0.46 18.66 -3.07
C VAL A 40 -0.50 18.05 -1.66
N PRO A 41 -0.55 16.70 -1.54
CA PRO A 41 -0.56 16.07 -0.24
C PRO A 41 0.80 16.24 0.46
N GLY A 42 0.78 16.24 1.79
CA GLY A 42 2.01 16.12 2.57
C GLY A 42 2.74 14.80 2.28
N GLN A 43 4.02 14.76 2.64
CA GLN A 43 4.82 13.54 2.51
C GLN A 43 4.13 12.38 3.24
N ASN A 44 4.01 11.23 2.56
CA ASN A 44 3.44 10.00 3.11
C ASN A 44 1.94 10.10 3.52
N SER A 45 1.17 11.08 3.02
CA SER A 45 -0.28 11.13 3.27
C SER A 45 -1.04 9.95 2.65
N TRP A 46 -0.51 9.38 1.57
CA TRP A 46 -1.08 8.21 0.89
C TRP A 46 0.04 7.18 0.67
N PRO A 47 0.37 6.38 1.70
CA PRO A 47 1.57 5.53 1.69
C PRO A 47 1.60 4.48 0.57
N TRP A 48 0.43 4.13 0.04
CA TRP A 48 0.29 3.18 -1.06
C TRP A 48 0.40 3.81 -2.45
N GLN A 49 0.45 5.14 -2.58
CA GLN A 49 0.53 5.79 -3.88
C GLN A 49 1.92 5.59 -4.50
N ALA A 50 1.97 5.02 -5.70
CA ALA A 50 3.19 4.78 -6.46
C ALA A 50 3.08 5.41 -7.86
N LEU A 51 4.23 5.81 -8.39
CA LEU A 51 4.39 6.30 -9.75
C LEU A 51 4.89 5.15 -10.64
N PHE A 52 4.13 4.83 -11.69
CA PHE A 52 4.49 3.83 -12.68
C PHE A 52 4.95 4.54 -13.95
N ILE A 53 6.18 4.26 -14.40
CA ILE A 53 6.81 4.92 -15.55
C ILE A 53 7.31 3.84 -16.51
N THR A 54 7.00 3.97 -17.79
CA THR A 54 7.68 3.20 -18.85
C THR A 54 8.85 4.02 -19.42
N LEU A 55 9.89 3.34 -19.89
CA LEU A 55 11.04 3.98 -20.52
C LEU A 55 11.08 3.59 -22.00
N ASN A 56 11.36 4.57 -22.85
CA ASN A 56 11.54 4.43 -24.29
C ASN A 56 12.94 4.96 -24.68
N ASP A 57 13.31 4.86 -25.96
CA ASP A 57 14.61 5.33 -26.46
C ASP A 57 14.85 6.84 -26.21
N ASP A 58 13.79 7.64 -26.20
CA ASP A 58 13.83 9.09 -25.94
C ASP A 58 13.72 9.46 -24.44
N GLY A 59 13.69 8.47 -23.53
CA GLY A 59 13.60 8.67 -22.09
C GLY A 59 12.27 8.22 -21.49
N ILE A 60 11.54 9.15 -20.85
CA ILE A 60 10.28 8.84 -20.14
C ILE A 60 9.16 8.61 -21.17
N GLY A 61 8.57 7.42 -21.14
CA GLY A 61 7.38 7.07 -21.91
C GLY A 61 6.09 7.46 -21.19
N LEU A 62 5.24 6.48 -20.87
CA LEU A 62 3.97 6.68 -20.19
C LEU A 62 4.18 6.87 -18.69
N MET A 63 3.42 7.80 -18.10
CA MET A 63 3.31 7.98 -16.65
C MET A 63 1.90 7.62 -16.18
N CYS A 64 1.81 6.67 -15.25
CA CYS A 64 0.57 6.22 -14.63
C CYS A 64 0.68 6.17 -13.10
N GLY A 65 -0.48 6.07 -12.44
CA GLY A 65 -0.54 5.72 -11.03
C GLY A 65 -0.45 4.21 -10.80
N ALA A 66 0.03 3.82 -9.62
CA ALA A 66 -0.04 2.46 -9.11
C ALA A 66 -0.30 2.47 -7.59
N THR A 67 -0.75 1.34 -7.06
CA THR A 67 -1.08 1.16 -5.64
C THR A 67 -0.28 0.01 -5.06
N LEU A 68 0.46 0.26 -3.97
CA LEU A 68 1.13 -0.79 -3.19
C LEU A 68 0.10 -1.64 -2.45
N ILE A 69 0.00 -2.91 -2.83
CA ILE A 69 -0.96 -3.87 -2.23
C ILE A 69 -0.29 -4.85 -1.27
N THR A 70 1.02 -5.06 -1.41
CA THR A 70 1.85 -5.87 -0.51
C THR A 70 3.27 -5.30 -0.46
N ASN A 71 4.18 -5.91 0.29
CA ASN A 71 5.60 -5.52 0.31
C ASN A 71 6.35 -5.75 -1.02
N GLN A 72 5.76 -6.43 -2.00
CA GLN A 72 6.43 -6.79 -3.26
C GLN A 72 5.58 -6.55 -4.52
N TRP A 73 4.31 -6.15 -4.38
CA TRP A 73 3.38 -6.05 -5.51
C TRP A 73 2.72 -4.68 -5.58
N LEU A 74 2.71 -4.12 -6.79
CA LEU A 74 1.96 -2.93 -7.18
C LEU A 74 0.77 -3.33 -8.07
N LEU A 75 -0.37 -2.70 -7.87
CA LEU A 75 -1.55 -2.79 -8.73
C LEU A 75 -1.65 -1.53 -9.61
N THR A 76 -1.89 -1.70 -10.90
CA THR A 76 -2.12 -0.59 -11.85
C THR A 76 -3.17 -0.99 -12.90
N ALA A 77 -3.57 -0.05 -13.76
CA ALA A 77 -4.51 -0.33 -14.85
C ALA A 77 -3.82 -1.13 -15.97
N ALA A 78 -4.54 -2.09 -16.56
CA ALA A 78 -3.98 -2.92 -17.63
C ALA A 78 -3.44 -2.09 -18.82
N HIS A 79 -4.14 -1.01 -19.21
CA HIS A 79 -3.68 -0.16 -20.32
C HIS A 79 -2.38 0.59 -20.01
N CYS A 80 -2.04 0.81 -18.74
CA CYS A 80 -0.75 1.39 -18.35
C CYS A 80 0.40 0.38 -18.53
N ALA A 81 0.09 -0.92 -18.47
CA ALA A 81 1.01 -2.02 -18.68
C ALA A 81 0.91 -2.65 -20.08
N GLN A 82 0.17 -2.03 -21.01
CA GLN A 82 0.16 -2.46 -22.42
C GLN A 82 1.30 -1.82 -23.22
N SER A 83 1.89 -0.76 -22.66
CA SER A 83 3.03 -0.01 -23.20
C SER A 83 4.37 -0.43 -22.58
N VAL A 84 4.43 -1.59 -21.92
CA VAL A 84 5.69 -2.26 -21.52
C VAL A 84 6.06 -3.32 -22.54
#